data_AF-A0A1M5NYG3-F1
#
_entry.id   AF-A0A1M5NYG3-F1
#
_cell.length_a   1.000
_cell.length_b   1.000
_cell.length_c   1.000
_cell.angle_alpha   90.00
_cell.angle_beta   90.00
_cell.angle_gamma   90.00
#
_symmetry.space_group_name_H-M   'P 1'
#
loop_
_entity.id
_entity.type
_entity.pdbx_description
1 polymer ?
#
loop_
_entity_poly.entity_id
_entity_poly.type
_entity_poly.pdbx_seq_one_letter_code
_entity_poly.pdbx_strand_id
1 'polypeptide(L)'
;MKKIIIITGTSRGLGKALVDLTLIDEEIKIISLSRSLHDDHKGINSDKLLLIKTDLSEPFSMEVIDTVKKEISQTSIIYFFNNAGVILPINKISNFSVSEIGLSINTNINYPVNLINQLLYNFLDNKIVLVNITSGAGNNSIPYWSLYCSAKAYLKMFFKVLEEENLNNQKLKIFSIDPGVLDTKMQEDIRKNHFPEQKYFNSLKSDNKLMKAEDAANKILTEINFYS
;
A
#
# COMPACT_ATOMS: atom_id res chain seq x y z
N MET A 1 -2.48 -18.87 16.03
CA MET A 1 -1.22 -18.12 15.81
C MET A 1 -1.62 -16.67 15.66
N LYS A 2 -0.98 -15.75 16.38
CA LYS A 2 -1.32 -14.32 16.30
C LYS A 2 -1.08 -13.81 14.87
N LYS A 3 -2.07 -13.14 14.29
CA LYS A 3 -1.95 -12.49 12.97
C LYS A 3 -1.49 -11.04 13.20
N ILE A 4 -0.36 -10.67 12.59
CA ILE A 4 0.16 -9.32 12.61
C ILE A 4 -0.04 -8.71 11.22
N ILE A 5 -0.81 -7.64 11.15
CA ILE A 5 -1.09 -6.93 9.91
C ILE A 5 -0.25 -5.66 9.87
N ILE A 6 0.60 -5.51 8.87
CA ILE A 6 1.41 -4.31 8.63
C ILE A 6 0.85 -3.61 7.39
N ILE A 7 0.44 -2.34 7.49
CA ILE A 7 -0.16 -1.60 6.37
C ILE A 7 0.56 -0.27 6.19
N THR A 8 1.01 0.02 4.96
CA THR A 8 1.47 1.37 4.60
C THR A 8 0.28 2.26 4.24
N GLY A 9 0.17 3.43 4.89
CA GLY A 9 -0.83 4.45 4.59
C GLY A 9 -2.26 4.09 5.01
N THR A 10 -2.57 4.17 6.31
CA THR A 10 -3.89 3.80 6.85
C THR A 10 -4.82 4.98 7.15
N SER A 11 -4.41 6.22 6.86
CA SER A 11 -5.17 7.40 7.27
C SER A 11 -6.41 7.68 6.44
N ARG A 12 -6.59 7.01 5.30
CA ARG A 12 -7.72 7.21 4.36
C ARG A 12 -7.81 6.09 3.33
N GLY A 13 -8.90 6.07 2.57
CA GLY A 13 -9.09 5.21 1.41
C GLY A 13 -8.95 3.73 1.75
N LEU A 14 -8.32 2.96 0.85
CA LEU A 14 -8.18 1.51 0.99
C LEU A 14 -7.48 1.10 2.29
N GLY A 15 -6.42 1.81 2.69
CA GLY A 15 -5.70 1.48 3.93
C GLY A 15 -6.53 1.68 5.19
N LYS A 16 -7.39 2.71 5.25
CA LYS A 16 -8.36 2.88 6.35
C LYS A 16 -9.36 1.73 6.38
N ALA A 17 -9.94 1.41 5.22
CA ALA A 17 -10.92 0.34 5.09
C ALA A 17 -10.34 -1.04 5.49
N LEU A 18 -9.08 -1.32 5.15
CA LEU A 18 -8.37 -2.52 5.61
C LEU A 18 -8.25 -2.55 7.14
N VAL A 19 -7.95 -1.41 7.78
CA VAL A 19 -7.95 -1.34 9.25
C VAL A 19 -9.36 -1.61 9.80
N ASP A 20 -10.39 -0.92 9.30
CA ASP A 20 -11.77 -1.07 9.77
C ASP A 20 -12.24 -2.54 9.72
N LEU A 21 -11.98 -3.25 8.62
CA LEU A 21 -12.44 -4.63 8.41
C LEU A 21 -11.63 -5.68 9.18
N THR A 22 -10.41 -5.37 9.60
CA THR A 22 -9.53 -6.33 10.30
C THR A 22 -9.44 -6.08 11.79
N LEU A 23 -9.73 -4.86 12.25
CA LEU A 23 -9.70 -4.49 13.66
C LEU A 23 -10.77 -5.20 14.50
N ILE A 24 -11.82 -5.73 13.88
CA ILE A 24 -12.91 -6.44 14.56
C ILE A 24 -12.48 -7.76 15.22
N ASP A 25 -11.34 -8.33 14.83
CA ASP A 25 -10.84 -9.60 15.35
C ASP A 25 -9.89 -9.39 16.54
N GLU A 26 -10.19 -9.99 17.69
CA GLU A 26 -9.39 -9.91 18.92
C GLU A 26 -8.02 -10.59 18.83
N GLU A 27 -7.80 -11.48 17.87
CA GLU A 27 -6.52 -12.17 17.70
C GLU A 27 -5.57 -11.46 16.72
N ILE A 28 -5.97 -10.29 16.21
CA ILE A 28 -5.22 -9.47 15.27
C ILE A 28 -4.57 -8.27 15.97
N LYS A 29 -3.29 -8.04 15.65
CA LYS A 29 -2.64 -6.75 15.88
C LYS A 29 -2.33 -6.09 14.55
N ILE A 30 -2.64 -4.81 14.44
CA ILE A 30 -2.39 -3.98 13.26
C ILE A 30 -1.24 -3.02 13.58
N ILE A 31 -0.28 -2.92 12.66
CA ILE A 31 0.81 -1.97 12.66
C ILE A 31 0.61 -1.05 11.45
N SER A 32 0.21 0.19 11.72
CA SER A 32 0.10 1.25 10.73
C SER A 32 1.45 1.93 10.52
N LEU A 33 1.95 1.91 9.28
CA LEU A 33 3.08 2.70 8.84
C LEU A 33 2.54 3.92 8.10
N SER A 34 2.36 5.03 8.82
CA SER A 34 1.76 6.24 8.25
C SER A 34 2.13 7.50 9.04
N ARG A 35 1.80 8.67 8.52
CA ARG A 35 2.03 9.95 9.21
C ARG A 35 1.08 10.17 10.39
N SER A 36 -0.10 9.56 10.32
CA SER A 36 -1.17 9.65 11.33
C SER A 36 -2.19 8.55 11.10
N LEU A 37 -2.91 8.17 12.16
CA LEU A 37 -4.13 7.38 12.03
C LEU A 37 -5.28 8.21 11.46
N HIS A 38 -6.33 7.53 10.99
CA HIS A 38 -7.62 8.17 10.75
C HIS A 38 -8.25 8.61 12.07
N ASP A 39 -9.13 9.61 12.06
CA ASP A 39 -9.76 10.14 13.27
C ASP A 39 -10.55 9.08 14.04
N ASP A 40 -11.35 8.27 13.36
CA ASP A 40 -12.06 7.11 13.94
C ASP A 40 -11.15 6.09 14.63
N HIS A 41 -9.86 6.10 14.33
CA HIS A 41 -8.89 5.15 14.89
C HIS A 41 -8.08 5.72 16.05
N LYS A 42 -8.24 7.02 16.34
CA LYS A 42 -7.56 7.67 17.46
C LYS A 42 -8.15 7.13 18.77
N GLY A 43 -7.27 6.73 19.68
CA GLY A 43 -7.67 6.19 20.99
C GLY A 43 -7.83 4.67 21.03
N ILE A 44 -7.72 3.97 19.89
CA ILE A 44 -7.57 2.50 19.91
C ILE A 44 -6.27 2.15 20.64
N ASN A 45 -6.33 1.13 21.50
CA ASN A 45 -5.17 0.65 22.24
C ASN A 45 -4.04 0.20 21.29
N SER A 46 -2.80 0.60 21.58
CA SER A 46 -1.59 0.24 20.82
C SER A 46 -1.31 -1.27 20.76
N ASP A 47 -1.88 -2.06 21.66
CA ASP A 47 -1.82 -3.53 21.61
C ASP A 47 -2.61 -4.11 20.43
N LYS A 48 -3.62 -3.36 19.97
CA LYS A 48 -4.51 -3.71 18.86
C LYS A 48 -4.15 -2.95 17.58
N LEU A 49 -3.90 -1.65 17.67
CA LEU A 49 -3.51 -0.79 16.55
C LEU A 49 -2.34 0.11 16.95
N LEU A 50 -1.14 -0.29 16.52
CA LEU A 50 0.08 0.49 16.72
C LEU A 50 0.31 1.41 15.53
N LEU A 51 0.47 2.71 15.77
CA LEU A 51 1.00 3.65 14.78
C LEU A 51 2.52 3.73 14.91
N ILE A 52 3.24 3.36 13.86
CA ILE A 52 4.63 3.74 13.67
C ILE A 52 4.64 4.94 12.74
N LYS A 53 4.89 6.12 13.33
CA LYS A 53 4.85 7.38 12.59
C LYS A 53 6.01 7.44 11.59
N THR A 54 5.69 7.50 10.30
CA THR A 54 6.69 7.58 9.24
C THR A 54 6.13 8.33 8.03
N ASP A 55 6.98 9.12 7.37
CA ASP A 55 6.67 9.72 6.08
C ASP A 55 7.39 8.95 4.98
N LEU A 56 6.64 8.41 4.03
CA LEU A 56 7.18 7.59 2.96
C LEU A 56 7.91 8.41 1.89
N SER A 57 7.77 9.74 1.88
CA SER A 57 8.57 10.60 1.01
C SER A 57 10.00 10.81 1.49
N GLU A 58 10.27 10.51 2.76
CA GLU A 58 11.58 10.63 3.38
C GLU A 58 12.41 9.34 3.20
N PRO A 59 13.75 9.41 3.36
CA PRO A 59 14.59 8.23 3.38
C PRO A 59 14.10 7.20 4.41
N PHE A 60 14.17 5.92 4.05
CA PHE A 60 13.79 4.83 4.93
C PHE A 60 14.69 4.78 6.17
N SER A 61 14.10 4.63 7.35
CA SER A 61 14.80 4.49 8.63
C SER A 61 14.65 3.08 9.18
N MET A 62 15.76 2.48 9.64
CA MET A 62 15.77 1.16 10.28
C MET A 62 14.98 1.11 11.59
N GLU A 63 14.75 2.26 12.24
CA GLU A 63 13.94 2.37 13.46
C GLU A 63 12.50 1.83 13.27
N VAL A 64 11.97 1.92 12.04
CA VAL A 64 10.68 1.33 11.68
C VAL A 64 10.71 -0.18 11.91
N ILE A 65 11.75 -0.85 11.42
CA ILE A 65 11.92 -2.30 11.54
C ILE A 65 12.20 -2.70 12.98
N ASP A 66 13.03 -1.93 13.69
CA ASP A 66 13.34 -2.19 15.10
C ASP A 66 12.08 -2.09 15.98
N THR A 67 11.14 -1.21 15.61
CA THR A 67 9.85 -1.13 16.28
C THR A 67 8.95 -2.31 15.90
N VAL A 68 8.86 -2.66 14.61
CA VAL A 68 8.08 -3.83 14.14
C VAL A 68 8.55 -5.13 14.82
N LYS A 69 9.85 -5.34 14.97
CA LYS A 69 10.43 -6.53 15.62
C LYS A 69 9.94 -6.76 17.05
N LYS A 70 9.66 -5.69 17.79
CA LYS A 70 9.15 -5.79 19.18
C LYS A 70 7.74 -6.37 19.24
N GLU A 71 7.01 -6.29 18.13
CA GLU A 71 5.60 -6.70 18.05
C GLU A 71 5.39 -8.09 17.46
N ILE A 72 6.44 -8.69 16.89
CA ILE A 72 6.36 -9.93 16.11
C ILE A 72 7.11 -11.03 16.84
N SER A 73 6.42 -12.13 17.13
CA SER A 73 7.03 -13.37 17.61
C SER A 73 7.36 -14.32 16.46
N GLN A 74 8.21 -15.32 16.70
CA GLN A 74 8.53 -16.37 15.72
C GLN A 74 7.31 -17.18 15.25
N THR A 75 6.25 -17.25 16.07
CA THR A 75 5.01 -17.98 15.75
C THR A 75 3.93 -17.12 15.11
N SER A 76 4.21 -15.83 14.90
CA SER A 76 3.28 -14.89 14.28
C SER A 76 3.19 -15.14 12.77
N ILE A 77 1.99 -14.93 12.22
CA ILE A 77 1.77 -14.85 10.76
C ILE A 77 1.69 -13.38 10.40
N ILE A 78 2.48 -12.95 9.42
CA ILE A 78 2.60 -11.55 9.02
C ILE A 78 1.81 -11.33 7.73
N TYR A 79 0.90 -10.38 7.73
CA TYR A 79 0.23 -9.88 6.52
C TYR A 79 0.76 -8.48 6.24
N PHE A 80 1.54 -8.31 5.19
CA PHE A 80 2.07 -7.01 4.80
C PHE A 80 1.32 -6.47 3.59
N PHE A 81 0.59 -5.36 3.78
CA PHE A 81 -0.09 -4.64 2.71
C PHE A 81 0.75 -3.44 2.28
N ASN A 82 1.44 -3.59 1.14
CA ASN A 82 2.06 -2.49 0.43
C ASN A 82 0.97 -1.67 -0.30
N ASN A 83 0.34 -0.76 0.42
CA ASN A 83 -0.82 0.00 -0.02
C ASN A 83 -0.52 1.47 -0.34
N ALA A 84 0.40 2.10 0.39
CA ALA A 84 0.71 3.51 0.21
C ALA A 84 1.23 3.81 -1.20
N GLY A 85 0.75 4.93 -1.75
CA GLY A 85 1.25 5.49 -3.00
C GLY A 85 0.66 6.87 -3.24
N VAL A 86 1.34 7.68 -4.03
CA VAL A 86 0.94 9.03 -4.42
C VAL A 86 0.90 9.15 -5.94
N ILE A 87 -0.20 9.70 -6.45
CA ILE A 87 -0.39 9.97 -7.88
C ILE A 87 0.27 11.28 -8.32
N LEU A 88 0.41 12.22 -7.37
CA LEU A 88 1.00 13.51 -7.64
C LEU A 88 2.54 13.42 -7.68
N PRO A 89 3.19 14.24 -8.52
CA PRO A 89 2.60 15.23 -9.44
C PRO A 89 1.96 14.62 -10.70
N ILE A 90 0.90 15.25 -11.22
CA ILE A 90 0.36 14.98 -12.57
C ILE A 90 0.82 16.13 -13.48
N ASN A 91 1.86 15.90 -14.30
CA ASN A 91 2.43 16.95 -15.14
C ASN A 91 3.19 16.41 -16.38
N LYS A 92 3.50 17.29 -17.33
CA LYS A 92 4.38 16.96 -18.48
C LYS A 92 5.81 16.67 -18.03
N ILE A 93 6.52 15.83 -18.78
CA ILE A 93 7.90 15.37 -18.49
C ILE A 93 8.95 16.50 -18.42
N SER A 94 8.65 17.72 -18.86
CA SER A 94 9.53 18.89 -18.75
C SER A 94 9.23 19.81 -17.55
N ASN A 95 8.17 19.53 -16.80
CA ASN A 95 7.57 20.49 -15.87
C ASN A 95 7.64 20.06 -14.40
N PHE A 96 8.26 18.91 -14.12
CA PHE A 96 8.47 18.48 -12.74
C PHE A 96 9.62 19.25 -12.10
N SER A 97 9.44 19.67 -10.86
CA SER A 97 10.56 20.08 -10.01
C SER A 97 11.33 18.87 -9.49
N VAL A 98 12.60 19.08 -9.12
CA VAL A 98 13.46 18.02 -8.56
C VAL A 98 12.85 17.43 -7.27
N SER A 99 12.24 18.26 -6.43
CA SER A 99 11.62 17.80 -5.17
C SER A 99 10.37 16.95 -5.41
N GLU A 100 9.54 17.30 -6.39
CA GLU A 100 8.38 16.47 -6.77
C GLU A 100 8.80 15.10 -7.30
N ILE A 101 9.87 15.05 -8.12
CA ILE A 101 10.45 13.79 -8.60
C ILE A 101 10.91 12.96 -7.40
N GLY A 102 11.70 13.55 -6.50
CA GLY A 102 12.21 12.89 -5.30
C GLY A 102 11.10 12.34 -4.42
N LEU A 103 10.07 13.14 -4.14
CA LEU A 103 8.92 12.74 -3.33
C LEU A 103 8.18 11.53 -3.93
N SER A 104 7.91 11.57 -5.25
CA SER A 104 7.21 10.48 -5.94
C SER A 104 8.05 9.21 -5.96
N ILE A 105 9.35 9.30 -6.28
CA ILE A 105 10.25 8.14 -6.31
C ILE A 105 10.40 7.55 -4.91
N ASN A 106 10.60 8.37 -3.89
CA ASN A 106 10.73 7.88 -2.52
C ASN A 106 9.47 7.16 -2.05
N THR A 107 8.32 7.81 -2.20
CA THR A 107 7.04 7.27 -1.73
C THR A 107 6.63 6.00 -2.47
N ASN A 108 6.77 5.98 -3.80
CA ASN A 108 6.23 4.91 -4.63
C ASN A 108 7.25 3.80 -4.92
N ILE A 109 8.56 4.03 -4.74
CA ILE A 109 9.62 3.07 -5.10
C ILE A 109 10.57 2.84 -3.93
N ASN A 110 11.36 3.84 -3.53
CA ASN A 110 12.49 3.59 -2.63
C ASN A 110 12.02 3.07 -1.26
N TYR A 111 11.03 3.72 -0.66
CA TYR A 111 10.50 3.32 0.64
C TYR A 111 9.90 1.92 0.62
N PRO A 112 8.95 1.57 -0.27
CA PRO A 112 8.39 0.22 -0.28
C PRO A 112 9.43 -0.86 -0.59
N VAL A 113 10.40 -0.61 -1.47
CA VAL A 113 11.48 -1.57 -1.75
C VAL A 113 12.34 -1.82 -0.51
N ASN A 114 12.78 -0.76 0.17
CA ASN A 114 13.56 -0.89 1.41
C ASN A 114 12.75 -1.62 2.49
N LEU A 115 11.49 -1.24 2.68
CA LEU A 115 10.62 -1.86 3.66
C LEU A 115 10.42 -3.36 3.38
N ILE A 116 10.11 -3.74 2.13
CA ILE A 116 9.95 -5.16 1.75
C ILE A 116 11.26 -5.92 1.98
N ASN A 117 12.38 -5.39 1.50
CA ASN A 117 13.68 -6.03 1.66
C ASN A 117 14.01 -6.28 3.14
N GLN A 118 13.79 -5.28 4.00
CA GLN A 118 14.03 -5.41 5.42
C GLN A 118 13.02 -6.31 6.13
N LEU A 119 11.74 -6.29 5.77
CA LEU A 119 10.75 -7.21 6.32
C LEU A 119 11.11 -8.66 5.98
N LEU A 120 11.43 -8.94 4.72
CA LEU A 120 11.83 -10.28 4.30
C LEU A 120 13.11 -10.71 5.02
N TYR A 121 14.15 -9.88 5.06
CA TYR A 121 15.42 -10.19 5.73
C TYR A 121 15.24 -10.52 7.22
N ASN A 122 14.42 -9.76 7.94
CA ASN A 122 14.29 -9.89 9.40
C ASN A 122 13.27 -10.94 9.85
N PHE A 123 12.37 -11.39 8.96
CA PHE A 123 11.27 -12.30 9.30
C PHE A 123 11.22 -13.54 8.38
N LEU A 124 12.38 -13.97 7.84
CA LEU A 124 12.53 -15.13 6.94
C LEU A 124 11.88 -16.42 7.48
N ASP A 125 11.87 -16.59 8.81
CA ASP A 125 11.32 -17.78 9.46
C ASP A 125 9.82 -17.72 9.71
N ASN A 126 9.22 -16.55 9.65
CA ASN A 126 7.79 -16.34 9.81
C ASN A 126 7.04 -16.72 8.52
N LYS A 127 5.75 -17.05 8.67
CA LYS A 127 4.85 -17.07 7.53
C LYS A 127 4.50 -15.62 7.17
N ILE A 128 4.72 -15.26 5.92
CA ILE A 128 4.47 -13.91 5.38
C ILE A 128 3.49 -14.01 4.21
N VAL A 129 2.43 -13.22 4.27
CA VAL A 129 1.52 -12.95 3.16
C VAL A 129 1.74 -11.50 2.76
N LEU A 130 2.35 -11.30 1.61
CA LEU A 130 2.76 -10.01 1.11
C LEU A 130 1.81 -9.58 -0.02
N VAL A 131 1.06 -8.51 0.22
CA VAL A 131 -0.02 -8.02 -0.65
C VAL A 131 0.35 -6.65 -1.20
N ASN A 132 0.53 -6.58 -2.51
CA ASN A 132 0.87 -5.35 -3.21
C ASN A 132 -0.33 -4.80 -3.94
N ILE A 133 -0.67 -3.55 -3.60
CA ILE A 133 -1.74 -2.82 -4.25
C ILE A 133 -1.21 -2.21 -5.54
N THR A 134 -1.52 -2.89 -6.64
CA THR A 134 -1.14 -2.50 -7.99
C THR A 134 -2.15 -1.54 -8.61
N SER A 135 -1.95 -1.22 -9.88
CA SER A 135 -2.84 -0.39 -10.69
C SER A 135 -2.63 -0.70 -12.16
N GLY A 136 -3.68 -0.61 -12.96
CA GLY A 136 -3.60 -0.57 -14.42
C GLY A 136 -2.57 0.44 -14.96
N ALA A 137 -2.24 1.51 -14.22
CA ALA A 137 -1.19 2.46 -14.59
C ALA A 137 0.20 1.83 -14.76
N GLY A 138 0.48 0.69 -14.13
CA GLY A 138 1.74 -0.03 -14.31
C GLY A 138 1.90 -0.73 -15.67
N ASN A 139 0.83 -0.80 -16.47
CA ASN A 139 0.82 -1.43 -17.80
C ASN A 139 0.50 -0.46 -18.93
N ASN A 140 0.19 0.80 -18.59
CA ASN A 140 -0.33 1.78 -19.53
C ASN A 140 0.50 3.06 -19.46
N SER A 141 0.70 3.71 -20.60
CA SER A 141 1.27 5.04 -20.69
C SER A 141 0.15 6.08 -20.64
N ILE A 142 -0.12 6.63 -19.46
CA ILE A 142 -1.12 7.70 -19.30
C ILE A 142 -0.38 9.05 -19.37
N PRO A 143 -0.70 9.93 -20.33
CA PRO A 143 -0.17 11.28 -20.38
C PRO A 143 -0.20 11.98 -19.02
N TYR A 144 0.94 12.55 -18.68
CA TYR A 144 1.22 13.32 -17.46
C TYR A 144 1.32 12.50 -16.17
N TRP A 145 1.18 11.17 -16.24
CA TRP A 145 1.34 10.26 -15.10
C TRP A 145 2.70 9.54 -15.13
N SER A 146 3.71 10.11 -15.79
CA SER A 146 4.97 9.41 -16.07
C SER A 146 5.62 8.84 -14.80
N LEU A 147 5.70 9.62 -13.72
CA LEU A 147 6.30 9.16 -12.47
C LEU A 147 5.49 8.02 -11.81
N TYR A 148 4.15 8.11 -11.82
CA TYR A 148 3.29 7.10 -11.23
C TYR A 148 3.25 5.80 -12.06
N CYS A 149 3.06 5.91 -13.37
CA CYS A 149 3.11 4.78 -14.30
C CYS A 149 4.45 4.04 -14.19
N SER A 150 5.58 4.78 -14.22
CA SER A 150 6.91 4.20 -14.06
C SER A 150 7.09 3.51 -12.70
N ALA A 151 6.61 4.11 -11.60
CA ALA A 151 6.72 3.47 -10.29
C ALA A 151 5.88 2.20 -10.17
N LYS A 152 4.67 2.18 -10.73
CA LYS A 152 3.83 0.97 -10.74
C LYS A 152 4.40 -0.11 -11.66
N ALA A 153 5.02 0.26 -12.79
CA ALA A 153 5.75 -0.67 -13.64
C ALA A 153 6.98 -1.24 -12.93
N TYR A 154 7.75 -0.40 -12.23
CA TYR A 154 8.87 -0.82 -11.40
C TYR A 154 8.44 -1.85 -10.36
N LEU A 155 7.42 -1.53 -9.54
CA LEU A 155 6.95 -2.44 -8.50
C LEU A 155 6.38 -3.73 -9.11
N LYS A 156 5.68 -3.65 -10.25
CA LYS A 156 5.21 -4.85 -10.93
C LYS A 156 6.36 -5.80 -11.30
N MET A 157 7.45 -5.28 -11.84
CA MET A 157 8.61 -6.12 -12.16
C MET A 157 9.32 -6.61 -10.89
N PHE A 158 9.51 -5.74 -9.90
CA PHE A 158 10.12 -6.09 -8.61
C PHE A 158 9.41 -7.27 -7.96
N PHE A 159 8.08 -7.25 -7.91
CA PHE A 159 7.27 -8.33 -7.34
C PHE A 159 7.33 -9.62 -8.15
N LYS A 160 7.36 -9.53 -9.49
CA LYS A 160 7.55 -10.71 -10.34
C LYS A 160 8.89 -11.40 -10.07
N VAL A 161 9.98 -10.62 -9.96
CA VAL A 161 11.30 -11.18 -9.63
C VAL A 161 11.26 -11.84 -8.25
N LEU A 162 10.64 -11.17 -7.25
CA LEU A 162 10.50 -11.74 -5.91
C LEU A 162 9.70 -13.06 -5.90
N GLU A 163 8.65 -13.17 -6.72
CA GLU A 163 7.88 -14.41 -6.91
C GLU A 163 8.75 -15.53 -7.51
N GLU A 164 9.50 -15.25 -8.58
CA GLU A 164 10.40 -16.22 -9.23
C GLU A 164 11.50 -16.72 -8.28
N GLU A 165 12.05 -15.85 -7.43
CA GLU A 165 13.05 -16.21 -6.42
C GLU A 165 12.49 -17.12 -5.31
N ASN A 166 11.16 -17.15 -5.12
CA ASN A 166 10.51 -17.79 -3.98
C ASN A 166 9.51 -18.89 -4.35
N LEU A 167 9.55 -19.44 -5.58
CA LEU A 167 8.62 -20.48 -6.05
C LEU A 167 8.51 -21.72 -5.12
N ASN A 168 9.61 -22.07 -4.45
CA ASN A 168 9.65 -23.22 -3.52
C ASN A 168 9.49 -22.83 -2.05
N ASN A 169 9.28 -21.54 -1.74
CA ASN A 169 9.19 -21.03 -0.38
C ASN A 169 7.74 -21.11 0.14
N GLN A 170 7.44 -22.13 0.94
CA GLN A 170 6.10 -22.32 1.52
C GLN A 170 5.75 -21.30 2.62
N LYS A 171 6.73 -20.53 3.12
CA LYS A 171 6.51 -19.52 4.16
C LYS A 171 6.14 -18.16 3.59
N LEU A 172 6.41 -17.89 2.30
CA LEU A 172 6.10 -16.61 1.65
C LEU A 172 5.01 -16.79 0.59
N LYS A 173 3.91 -16.05 0.73
CA LYS A 173 2.89 -15.90 -0.32
C LYS A 173 2.87 -14.46 -0.78
N ILE A 174 2.80 -14.26 -2.09
CA ILE A 174 2.82 -12.93 -2.71
C ILE A 174 1.54 -12.77 -3.53
N PHE A 175 0.88 -11.63 -3.36
CA PHE A 175 -0.32 -11.25 -4.10
C PHE A 175 -0.10 -9.85 -4.68
N SER A 176 -0.32 -9.71 -5.98
CA SER A 176 -0.33 -8.42 -6.68
C SER A 176 -1.74 -8.13 -7.16
N ILE A 177 -2.48 -7.29 -6.43
CA ILE A 177 -3.92 -7.10 -6.64
C ILE A 177 -4.18 -5.68 -7.15
N ASP A 178 -4.95 -5.55 -8.23
CA ASP A 178 -5.48 -4.27 -8.70
C ASP A 178 -6.88 -4.07 -8.10
N PRO A 179 -7.07 -3.11 -7.18
CA PRO A 179 -8.38 -2.87 -6.57
C PRO A 179 -9.36 -2.16 -7.53
N GLY A 180 -8.91 -1.78 -8.74
CA GLY A 180 -9.66 -0.96 -9.66
C GLY A 180 -9.65 0.53 -9.28
N VAL A 181 -10.55 1.31 -9.87
CA VAL A 181 -10.64 2.75 -9.63
C VAL A 181 -11.53 3.01 -8.42
N LEU A 182 -10.91 3.43 -7.32
CA LEU A 182 -11.58 3.64 -6.04
C LEU A 182 -12.08 5.08 -5.87
N ASP A 183 -13.25 5.25 -5.25
CA ASP A 183 -13.78 6.56 -4.86
C ASP A 183 -13.04 7.09 -3.62
N THR A 184 -11.85 7.64 -3.85
CA THR A 184 -10.94 8.09 -2.80
C THR A 184 -10.41 9.49 -3.07
N LYS A 185 -9.67 10.04 -2.11
CA LYS A 185 -8.97 11.33 -2.27
C LYS A 185 -8.04 11.34 -3.48
N MET A 186 -7.36 10.23 -3.79
CA MET A 186 -6.51 10.12 -4.97
C MET A 186 -7.30 10.36 -6.26
N GLN A 187 -8.53 9.83 -6.33
CA GLN A 187 -9.41 10.03 -7.48
C GLN A 187 -9.85 11.51 -7.56
N GLU A 188 -10.20 12.13 -6.43
CA GLU A 188 -10.45 13.59 -6.41
C GLU A 188 -9.27 14.40 -6.95
N ASP A 189 -8.05 14.08 -6.53
CA ASP A 189 -6.85 14.78 -6.99
C ASP A 189 -6.66 14.59 -8.49
N ILE A 190 -6.88 13.37 -9.01
CA ILE A 190 -6.91 13.10 -10.46
C ILE A 190 -7.92 14.01 -11.16
N ARG A 191 -9.19 14.02 -10.73
CA ARG A 191 -10.26 14.82 -11.36
C ARG A 191 -10.00 16.33 -11.30
N LYS A 192 -9.26 16.82 -10.29
CA LYS A 192 -8.92 18.24 -10.13
C LYS A 192 -7.72 18.70 -10.98
N ASN A 193 -6.89 17.78 -11.47
CA ASN A 193 -5.73 18.10 -12.29
C ASN A 193 -6.06 18.08 -13.79
N HIS A 194 -5.34 18.89 -14.57
CA HIS A 194 -5.54 19.01 -16.01
C HIS A 194 -4.57 18.11 -16.79
N PHE A 195 -5.14 17.11 -17.46
CA PHE A 195 -4.42 16.17 -18.33
C PHE A 195 -5.41 15.58 -19.36
N PRO A 196 -4.92 14.98 -20.46
CA PRO A 196 -5.76 14.55 -21.58
C PRO A 196 -6.95 13.65 -21.19
N GLU A 197 -6.75 12.71 -20.26
CA GLU A 197 -7.76 11.73 -19.83
C GLU A 197 -8.64 12.23 -18.67
N GLN A 198 -8.51 13.48 -18.22
CA GLN A 198 -9.29 14.03 -17.08
C GLN A 198 -10.80 13.81 -17.25
N LYS A 199 -11.34 13.99 -18.48
CA LYS A 199 -12.76 13.79 -18.77
C LYS A 199 -13.24 12.36 -18.52
N TYR A 200 -12.40 11.36 -18.79
CA TYR A 200 -12.71 9.95 -18.52
C TYR A 200 -12.82 9.69 -17.01
N PHE A 201 -11.92 10.23 -16.20
CA PHE A 201 -12.01 10.07 -14.74
C PHE A 201 -13.19 10.84 -14.13
N ASN A 202 -13.62 11.94 -14.75
CA ASN A 202 -14.86 12.62 -14.39
C ASN A 202 -16.09 11.78 -14.72
N SER A 203 -16.13 11.13 -15.91
CA SER A 203 -17.27 10.27 -16.28
C SER A 203 -17.40 9.05 -15.37
N LEU A 204 -16.29 8.49 -14.89
CA LEU A 204 -16.35 7.39 -13.92
C LEU A 204 -17.10 7.78 -12.63
N LYS A 205 -16.99 9.04 -12.18
CA LYS A 205 -17.73 9.53 -11.01
C LYS A 205 -19.20 9.81 -11.35
N SER A 206 -19.49 10.48 -12.46
CA SER A 206 -20.88 10.80 -12.85
C SER A 206 -21.70 9.54 -13.10
N ASP A 207 -21.06 8.50 -13.61
CA ASP A 207 -21.71 7.24 -13.97
C ASP A 207 -21.77 6.24 -12.80
N ASN A 208 -21.34 6.63 -11.59
CA ASN A 208 -21.23 5.74 -10.41
C ASN A 208 -20.41 4.46 -10.67
N LYS A 209 -19.32 4.57 -11.45
CA LYS A 209 -18.41 3.46 -11.79
C LYS A 209 -17.19 3.35 -10.88
N LEU A 210 -17.13 4.12 -9.80
CA LEU A 210 -16.07 4.04 -8.81
C LEU A 210 -16.43 3.05 -7.71
N MET A 211 -15.50 2.18 -7.35
CA MET A 211 -15.66 1.22 -6.26
C MET A 211 -15.41 1.89 -4.91
N LYS A 212 -16.18 1.53 -3.88
CA LYS A 212 -15.92 1.99 -2.51
C LYS A 212 -14.66 1.31 -1.95
N ALA A 213 -13.95 1.99 -1.06
CA ALA A 213 -12.73 1.46 -0.47
C ALA A 213 -12.99 0.20 0.36
N GLU A 214 -14.14 0.14 1.03
CA GLU A 214 -14.60 -0.97 1.85
C GLU A 214 -14.87 -2.22 1.00
N ASP A 215 -15.54 -2.05 -0.14
CA ASP A 215 -15.82 -3.15 -1.08
C ASP A 215 -14.50 -3.73 -1.65
N ALA A 216 -13.56 -2.85 -2.01
CA ALA A 216 -12.25 -3.24 -2.49
C ALA A 216 -11.42 -3.96 -1.41
N ALA A 217 -11.41 -3.44 -0.18
CA ALA A 217 -10.73 -4.07 0.94
C ALA A 217 -11.30 -5.46 1.24
N ASN A 218 -12.62 -5.61 1.25
CA ASN A 218 -13.27 -6.91 1.47
C ASN A 218 -12.93 -7.92 0.36
N LYS A 219 -12.91 -7.47 -0.90
CA LYS A 219 -12.48 -8.30 -2.04
C LYS A 219 -11.04 -8.77 -1.87
N ILE A 220 -10.12 -7.87 -1.50
CA ILE A 220 -8.71 -8.19 -1.26
C ILE A 220 -8.57 -9.22 -0.13
N LEU A 221 -9.23 -9.02 1.01
CA LEU A 221 -9.17 -9.93 2.15
C LEU A 221 -9.73 -11.32 1.80
N THR A 222 -10.76 -11.37 0.96
CA THR A 222 -11.31 -12.63 0.44
C THR A 222 -10.31 -13.33 -0.50
N GLU A 223 -9.72 -12.60 -1.44
CA GLU A 223 -8.78 -13.14 -2.44
C GLU A 223 -7.53 -13.78 -1.80
N ILE A 224 -7.03 -13.19 -0.72
CA ILE A 224 -5.87 -13.72 0.00
C ILE A 224 -6.23 -14.80 1.04
N ASN A 225 -7.52 -15.20 1.12
CA ASN A 225 -8.07 -16.11 2.13
C ASN A 225 -7.73 -15.66 3.57
N PHE A 226 -7.97 -14.38 3.87
CA PHE A 226 -7.59 -13.80 5.15
C PHE A 226 -8.31 -14.43 6.36
N TYR A 227 -9.60 -14.74 6.19
CA TYR A 227 -10.48 -15.23 7.25
C TYR A 227 -10.50 -16.76 7.43
N SER A 228 -9.75 -17.50 6.60
CA SER A 228 -9.56 -18.95 6.78
C SER A 228 -8.51 -19.30 7.84
#